data_AF-A0A1I3VAQ3-F1
#
_entry.id   AF-A0A1I3VAQ3-F1
#
_cell.length_a   1.000
_cell.length_b   1.000
_cell.length_c   1.000
_cell.angle_alpha   90.00
_cell.angle_beta   90.00
_cell.angle_gamma   90.00
#
_symmetry.space_group_name_H-M   'P 1'
#
loop_
_entity.id
_entity.type
_entity.pdbx_description
1 polymer ?
#
loop_
_entity_poly.entity_id
_entity_poly.type
_entity_poly.pdbx_seq_one_letter_code
_entity_poly.pdbx_strand_id
1 'polypeptide(L)'
;MDKRINKINLPFTVQFTDPVTGKSCVASIHHETETFDVDLGAVQISLINNGDNSWSSVENSLDQETINEIGMAIEAHYTMLKP
;
A
#
# COMPACT_ATOMS: atom_id res chain seq x y z
N MET A 1 27.43 -16.60 -2.29
CA MET A 1 26.55 -15.74 -1.45
C MET A 1 25.81 -14.81 -2.38
N ASP A 2 24.62 -15.20 -2.82
CA ASP A 2 23.74 -14.34 -3.61
C ASP A 2 23.24 -13.18 -2.74
N LYS A 3 23.81 -11.99 -2.96
CA LYS A 3 23.30 -10.73 -2.40
C LYS A 3 22.06 -10.25 -3.17
N ARG A 4 21.12 -11.15 -3.47
CA ARG A 4 19.77 -10.71 -3.88
C ARG A 4 19.10 -10.21 -2.61
N ILE A 5 19.37 -8.95 -2.26
CA ILE A 5 18.53 -8.23 -1.32
C ILE A 5 17.11 -8.42 -1.82
N ASN A 6 16.28 -9.07 -1.02
CA ASN A 6 14.88 -9.29 -1.35
C ASN A 6 14.25 -7.88 -1.40
N LYS A 7 14.19 -7.28 -2.60
CA LYS A 7 13.68 -5.90 -2.80
C LYS A 7 12.23 -5.74 -2.32
N ILE A 8 11.56 -6.86 -2.02
CA ILE A 8 10.20 -6.96 -1.51
C ILE A 8 10.04 -6.29 -0.14
N ASN A 9 11.11 -6.22 0.67
CA ASN A 9 11.05 -5.70 2.05
C ASN A 9 11.70 -4.31 2.20
N LEU A 10 12.05 -3.64 1.10
CA LEU A 10 12.47 -2.24 1.20
C LEU A 10 11.22 -1.35 1.17
N PRO A 11 11.17 -0.30 2.02
CA PRO A 11 10.12 0.70 1.90
C PRO A 11 10.05 1.26 0.48
N PHE A 12 8.84 1.50 0.00
CA PHE A 12 8.59 2.06 -1.33
C PHE A 12 7.47 3.10 -1.26
N THR A 13 7.38 3.94 -2.29
CA THR A 13 6.32 4.94 -2.39
C THR A 13 5.34 4.56 -3.48
N VAL A 14 4.05 4.76 -3.23
CA VAL A 14 3.01 4.65 -4.25
C VAL A 14 2.28 5.98 -4.39
N GLN A 15 1.79 6.24 -5.59
CA GLN A 15 0.94 7.37 -5.89
C GLN A 15 -0.47 6.85 -6.19
N PHE A 16 -1.48 7.49 -5.61
CA PHE A 16 -2.88 7.17 -5.84
C PHE A 16 -3.70 8.46 -5.95
N THR A 17 -4.93 8.35 -6.43
CA THR A 17 -5.89 9.45 -6.40
C THR A 17 -6.87 9.20 -5.27
N ASP A 18 -6.97 10.13 -4.33
CA ASP A 18 -7.98 10.09 -3.29
C ASP A 18 -9.38 10.21 -3.94
N PRO A 19 -10.25 9.20 -3.82
CA PRO A 19 -11.57 9.20 -4.47
C PRO A 19 -12.52 10.24 -3.87
N VAL A 20 -12.32 10.64 -2.60
CA VAL A 20 -13.14 11.63 -1.91
C VAL A 20 -12.79 13.04 -2.37
N THR A 21 -11.49 13.35 -2.48
CA THR A 21 -11.03 14.71 -2.81
C THR A 21 -10.62 14.91 -4.26
N GLY A 22 -10.42 13.83 -5.02
CA GLY A 22 -9.88 13.82 -6.38
C GLY A 22 -8.42 14.24 -6.47
N LYS A 23 -7.72 14.38 -5.33
CA LYS A 23 -6.33 14.84 -5.29
C LYS A 23 -5.38 13.67 -5.45
N SER A 24 -4.24 13.94 -6.08
CA SER A 24 -3.15 12.97 -6.09
C SER A 24 -2.43 12.98 -4.74
N CYS A 25 -2.27 11.79 -4.18
CA CYS A 25 -1.65 11.54 -2.89
C CYS A 25 -0.45 10.62 -3.07
N VAL A 26 0.52 10.73 -2.15
CA VAL A 26 1.68 9.86 -2.06
C VAL A 26 1.64 9.15 -0.71
N ALA A 27 1.85 7.84 -0.73
CA ALA A 27 1.96 7.03 0.47
C ALA A 27 3.33 6.36 0.53
N SER A 28 3.95 6.37 1.71
CA SER A 28 5.13 5.55 1.99
C SER A 28 4.67 4.22 2.55
N ILE A 29 5.12 3.13 1.94
CA ILE A 29 4.69 1.77 2.24
C ILE A 29 5.86 0.99 2.82
N HIS A 30 5.64 0.37 3.96
CA HIS A 30 6.52 -0.66 4.51
C HIS A 30 5.74 -1.99 4.51
N HIS A 31 6.18 -2.93 3.68
CA HIS A 31 5.61 -4.27 3.68
C HIS A 31 6.23 -5.06 4.83
N GLU A 32 5.41 -5.39 5.81
CA GLU A 32 5.75 -6.31 6.89
C GLU A 32 5.48 -7.75 6.43
N THR A 33 5.04 -8.65 7.31
CA THR A 33 4.74 -10.03 6.95
C THR A 33 3.43 -10.17 6.18
N GLU A 34 2.31 -9.91 6.85
CA GLU A 34 0.95 -10.04 6.30
C GLU A 34 0.26 -8.69 6.12
N THR A 35 0.88 -7.64 6.68
CA THR A 35 0.34 -6.28 6.69
C THR A 35 1.26 -5.32 5.95
N PHE A 36 0.67 -4.21 5.52
CA PHE A 36 1.38 -3.08 4.94
C PHE A 36 1.19 -1.89 5.85
N ASP A 37 2.27 -1.37 6.41
CA ASP A 37 2.24 -0.08 7.08
C ASP A 37 2.31 1.02 6.03
N VAL A 38 1.34 1.91 6.10
CA VAL A 38 1.11 2.96 5.12
C VAL A 38 1.13 4.30 5.84
N ASP A 39 2.08 5.14 5.47
CA ASP A 39 2.24 6.50 5.98
C ASP A 39 1.81 7.51 4.91
N LEU A 40 0.75 8.26 5.22
CA LEU A 40 0.19 9.35 4.41
C LEU A 40 0.67 10.73 4.89
N GLY A 41 1.69 10.78 5.76
CA GLY A 41 2.29 11.98 6.36
C GLY A 41 1.55 12.50 7.58
N ALA A 42 0.22 12.63 7.51
CA ALA A 42 -0.61 13.04 8.65
C ALA A 42 -1.25 11.86 9.40
N VAL A 43 -1.34 10.71 8.74
CA VAL A 43 -2.05 9.52 9.21
C VAL A 43 -1.20 8.30 8.86
N GLN A 44 -1.03 7.40 9.83
CA GLN A 44 -0.46 6.08 9.63
C GLN A 44 -1.57 5.03 9.76
N ILE A 45 -1.63 4.11 8.81
CA ILE A 45 -2.60 3.01 8.77
C ILE A 45 -1.87 1.71 8.51
N SER A 46 -2.42 0.59 8.96
CA SER A 46 -1.97 -0.75 8.54
C SER A 46 -3.05 -1.37 7.67
N LEU A 47 -2.65 -1.90 6.52
CA LEU A 47 -3.54 -2.51 5.52
C LEU A 47 -3.29 -4.02 5.37
N ILE A 48 -4.34 -4.76 5.05
CA ILE A 48 -4.34 -6.20 4.75
C ILE A 48 -4.98 -6.41 3.38
N ASN A 49 -4.40 -7.29 2.56
CA ASN A 49 -5.02 -7.79 1.33
C ASN A 49 -5.91 -9.00 1.65
N ASN A 50 -7.20 -8.93 1.31
CA ASN A 50 -8.16 -9.99 1.63
C ASN A 50 -8.15 -11.16 0.63
N GLY A 51 -7.40 -11.05 -0.47
CA GLY A 51 -7.30 -12.09 -1.49
C GLY A 51 -8.48 -12.16 -2.46
N ASP A 52 -9.41 -11.20 -2.39
CA ASP A 52 -10.60 -11.09 -3.24
C ASP A 52 -10.69 -9.71 -3.95
N ASN A 53 -9.53 -9.09 -4.21
CA ASN A 53 -9.36 -7.71 -4.70
C ASN A 53 -9.90 -6.62 -3.77
N SER A 54 -10.19 -6.95 -2.50
CA SER A 54 -10.49 -5.97 -1.47
C SER A 54 -9.34 -5.84 -0.47
N TRP A 55 -9.25 -4.66 0.13
CA TRP A 55 -8.25 -4.34 1.15
C TRP A 55 -8.95 -3.86 2.42
N SER A 56 -8.35 -4.11 3.58
CA SER A 56 -8.91 -3.70 4.87
C SER A 56 -7.89 -2.96 5.71
N SER A 57 -8.33 -1.94 6.44
CA SER A 57 -7.52 -1.29 7.47
C SER A 57 -7.68 -2.01 8.81
N VAL A 58 -6.59 -2.11 9.58
CA VAL A 58 -6.61 -2.78 10.89
C VAL A 58 -7.22 -1.88 11.98
N GLU A 59 -6.88 -0.58 12.00
CA GLU A 59 -7.26 0.31 13.11
C GLU A 59 -7.70 1.73 12.69
N ASN A 60 -7.79 2.04 11.40
CA ASN A 60 -7.97 3.43 10.95
C ASN A 60 -9.21 3.66 10.06
N SER A 61 -9.71 4.90 10.08
CA SER A 61 -11.04 5.33 9.62
C SER A 61 -11.08 5.95 8.22
N LEU A 62 -10.14 5.59 7.33
CA LEU A 62 -10.29 5.96 5.92
C LEU A 62 -11.51 5.25 5.33
N ASP A 63 -12.14 5.88 4.35
CA ASP A 63 -13.21 5.23 3.61
C ASP A 63 -12.67 4.02 2.82
N GLN A 64 -13.56 3.05 2.57
CA GLN A 64 -13.21 1.79 1.93
C GLN A 64 -12.69 1.99 0.50
N GLU A 65 -13.13 3.03 -0.21
CA GLU A 65 -12.69 3.32 -1.57
C GLU A 65 -11.23 3.79 -1.56
N THR A 66 -10.87 4.72 -0.67
CA THR A 66 -9.48 5.15 -0.45
C THR A 66 -8.58 3.97 -0.06
N ILE A 67 -9.04 3.09 0.83
CA ILE A 67 -8.27 1.88 1.22
C ILE A 67 -7.99 1.00 -0.01
N ASN A 68 -9.00 0.77 -0.85
CA ASN A 68 -8.84 -0.05 -2.05
C ASN A 68 -7.91 0.62 -3.09
N GLU A 69 -7.98 1.93 -3.27
CA GLU A 69 -7.07 2.67 -4.16
C GLU A 69 -5.60 2.54 -3.74
N ILE A 70 -5.32 2.66 -2.44
CA ILE A 70 -3.97 2.43 -1.90
C ILE A 70 -3.55 0.97 -2.15
N GLY A 71 -4.44 0.01 -1.87
CA GLY A 71 -4.21 -1.40 -2.11
C GLY A 71 -3.87 -1.72 -3.57
N MET A 72 -4.64 -1.19 -4.51
CA MET A 72 -4.38 -1.32 -5.95
C MET A 72 -3.03 -0.72 -6.35
N ALA A 73 -2.65 0.42 -5.78
CA ALA A 73 -1.36 1.04 -6.04
C ALA A 73 -0.18 0.18 -5.52
N ILE A 74 -0.36 -0.50 -4.39
CA ILE A 74 0.58 -1.50 -3.85
C ILE A 74 0.68 -2.71 -4.79
N GLU A 75 -0.45 -3.26 -5.26
CA GLU A 75 -0.44 -4.39 -6.20
C GLU A 75 0.20 -4.04 -7.54
N ALA A 76 -0.05 -2.83 -8.04
CA ALA A 76 0.58 -2.31 -9.24
C ALA A 76 2.10 -2.22 -9.08
N HIS A 77 2.60 -1.74 -7.93
CA HIS A 77 4.02 -1.74 -7.60
C HIS A 77 4.63 -3.14 -7.70
N TYR A 78 4.04 -4.13 -7.03
CA TYR A 78 4.56 -5.50 -7.08
C TYR A 78 4.44 -6.15 -8.45
N THR A 79 3.39 -5.82 -9.22
CA THR A 79 3.22 -6.34 -10.58
C THR A 79 4.31 -5.81 -11.51
N MET A 80 4.70 -4.54 -11.37
CA MET A 80 5.82 -3.95 -12.13
C MET A 80 7.19 -4.55 -11.76
N LEU A 81 7.34 -5.11 -10.55
CA LEU A 81 8.56 -5.77 -10.11
C LEU A 81 8.66 -7.24 -10.56
N LYS A 82 7.56 -7.84 -11.03
CA LYS A 82 7.59 -9.22 -11.57
C LYS A 82 8.30 -9.19 -12.94
N PRO A 83 9.38 -9.98 -13.12
CA PRO A 83 10.12 -10.05 -14.39
C PRO A 83 9.31 -10.70 -15.51
#